data_AF-A0A349G9M8-F1
#
_entry.id   AF-A0A349G9M8-F1
#
_cell.length_a   1.000
_cell.length_b   1.000
_cell.length_c   1.000
_cell.angle_alpha   90.00
_cell.angle_beta   90.00
_cell.angle_gamma   90.00
#
_symmetry.space_group_name_H-M   'P 1'
#
loop_
_entity.id
_entity.type
_entity.pdbx_description
1 polymer ?
#
loop_
_entity_poly.entity_id
_entity_poly.type
_entity_poly.pdbx_seq_one_letter_code
_entity_poly.pdbx_strand_id
1 'polypeptide(L)'
;MILDIGGGSTEIIWMRDRVMVEAISLTFGSVTLTEKFASIKSRKKRIDAAKKYINSFIKELDWIDTLKGLPIIGLGGVIRTFGKIDRHLNGYSIENLHNYRLHEKEIDKICDIIINTDEKNLDKIEGITKRRADIITMGIMPFRCLFEQLDAPEIRISGNGLRDGYFYEQYFKSIQKPKIVENVLEHSVDNLMSRFYVNKEHASQVEKLALQMFDALDKIGYFEANDRLLLQVAARLHDIGIHNEYYDHHVHGFYLILNSRMNGLTNRERIAVAYLVGSHRETGIKNQMAEFENIISKNEISRLGRLVVLLNLAEQFDRAENASIENLIVCVNNQEVIINFDSKADSELELERTSSRRFVDRFEKNFSKRLIIQ
;
A
#
# COMPACT_ATOMS: atom_id res chain seq x y z
N MET A 1 -15.43 7.47 5.84
CA MET A 1 -16.74 6.88 5.44
C MET A 1 -16.51 5.80 4.40
N ILE A 2 -17.33 4.76 4.33
CA ILE A 2 -17.34 3.75 3.26
C ILE A 2 -18.48 4.06 2.28
N LEU A 3 -18.21 3.97 0.98
CA LEU A 3 -19.18 4.16 -0.10
C LEU A 3 -19.09 3.01 -1.11
N ASP A 4 -20.15 2.25 -1.30
CA ASP A 4 -20.26 1.25 -2.39
C ASP A 4 -21.34 1.69 -3.38
N ILE A 5 -21.00 1.76 -4.66
CA ILE A 5 -21.94 2.12 -5.73
C ILE A 5 -22.14 0.90 -6.63
N GLY A 6 -23.30 0.28 -6.46
CA GLY A 6 -23.78 -0.83 -7.28
C GLY A 6 -24.51 -0.37 -8.55
N GLY A 7 -25.18 -1.34 -9.19
CA GLY A 7 -26.11 -1.09 -10.29
C GLY A 7 -27.47 -0.60 -9.80
N GLY A 8 -28.00 -1.27 -8.76
CA GLY A 8 -29.33 -1.01 -8.22
C GLY A 8 -29.35 -0.13 -6.98
N SER A 9 -28.31 -0.20 -6.15
CA SER A 9 -28.22 0.46 -4.85
C SER A 9 -26.88 1.18 -4.64
N THR A 10 -26.84 2.02 -3.62
CA THR A 10 -25.66 2.71 -3.11
C THR A 10 -25.63 2.58 -1.60
N GLU A 11 -24.58 1.96 -1.06
CA GLU A 11 -24.40 1.78 0.38
C GLU A 11 -23.47 2.87 0.93
N ILE A 12 -23.90 3.52 2.01
CA ILE A 12 -23.12 4.50 2.76
C ILE A 12 -22.98 3.97 4.18
N ILE A 13 -21.73 3.78 4.62
CA ILE A 13 -21.44 3.17 5.92
C ILE A 13 -20.45 4.05 6.68
N TRP A 14 -20.80 4.46 7.88
CA TRP A 14 -19.90 5.13 8.80
C TRP A 14 -19.20 4.08 9.68
N MET A 15 -17.88 3.99 9.51
CA MET A 15 -17.01 3.20 10.37
C MET A 15 -16.21 4.13 11.29
N ARG A 16 -16.13 3.79 12.58
CA ARG A 16 -15.26 4.43 13.57
C ARG A 16 -14.65 3.36 14.47
N ASP A 17 -13.35 3.40 14.70
CA ASP A 17 -12.62 2.46 15.57
C ASP A 17 -12.91 0.99 15.27
N ARG A 18 -12.98 0.65 13.97
CA ARG A 18 -13.30 -0.70 13.44
C ARG A 18 -14.73 -1.20 13.75
N VAL A 19 -15.61 -0.32 14.19
CA VAL A 19 -17.03 -0.59 14.43
C VAL A 19 -17.89 0.16 13.42
N MET A 20 -18.97 -0.49 12.98
CA MET A 20 -20.01 0.14 12.17
C MET A 20 -20.89 0.99 13.08
N VAL A 21 -20.89 2.31 12.87
CA VAL A 21 -21.68 3.27 13.64
C VAL A 21 -23.05 3.46 13.00
N GLU A 22 -23.07 3.75 11.70
CA GLU A 22 -24.28 3.94 10.91
C GLU A 22 -24.13 3.26 9.55
N ALA A 23 -25.24 2.80 8.98
CA ALA A 23 -25.27 2.22 7.64
C ALA A 23 -26.63 2.43 6.98
N ILE A 24 -26.62 2.80 5.70
CA ILE A 24 -27.83 2.86 4.87
C ILE A 24 -27.56 2.29 3.48
N SER A 25 -28.56 1.63 2.91
CA SER A 25 -28.61 1.26 1.49
C SER A 25 -29.67 2.11 0.81
N LEU A 26 -29.23 3.00 -0.09
CA LEU A 26 -30.11 3.82 -0.91
C LEU A 26 -30.53 3.02 -2.15
N THR A 27 -31.81 3.10 -2.51
CA THR A 27 -32.42 2.31 -3.60
C THR A 27 -32.12 2.88 -4.99
N PHE A 28 -30.91 3.38 -5.20
CA PHE A 28 -30.44 3.86 -6.49
C PHE A 28 -28.96 3.54 -6.69
N GLY A 29 -28.57 3.27 -7.91
CA GLY A 29 -27.20 2.99 -8.32
C GLY A 29 -27.01 3.37 -9.78
N SER A 30 -25.88 2.95 -10.37
CA SER A 30 -25.49 3.35 -11.72
C SER A 30 -26.54 3.00 -12.80
N VAL A 31 -27.16 1.82 -12.73
CA VAL A 31 -28.15 1.35 -13.71
C VAL A 31 -29.49 2.03 -13.48
N THR A 32 -30.00 1.98 -12.24
CA THR A 32 -31.32 2.52 -11.90
C THR A 32 -31.40 4.04 -12.09
N LEU A 33 -30.32 4.78 -11.81
CA LEU A 33 -30.25 6.21 -12.12
C LEU A 33 -30.25 6.47 -13.63
N THR A 34 -29.53 5.67 -14.40
CA THR A 34 -29.49 5.77 -15.86
C THR A 34 -30.88 5.57 -16.46
N GLU A 35 -31.60 4.53 -16.02
CA GLU A 35 -32.96 4.23 -16.47
C GLU A 35 -33.95 5.31 -16.02
N LYS A 36 -33.89 5.73 -14.75
CA LYS A 36 -34.83 6.72 -14.17
C LYS A 36 -34.84 8.04 -14.94
N PHE A 37 -33.68 8.49 -15.42
CA PHE A 37 -33.55 9.77 -16.10
C PHE A 37 -33.37 9.65 -17.63
N ALA A 38 -33.53 8.45 -18.20
CA ALA A 38 -33.34 8.19 -19.64
C ALA A 38 -34.24 9.03 -20.55
N SER A 39 -35.46 9.38 -20.09
CA SER A 39 -36.42 10.19 -20.85
C SER A 39 -35.98 11.65 -21.04
N ILE A 40 -35.03 12.14 -20.23
CA ILE A 40 -34.50 13.50 -20.34
C ILE A 40 -33.43 13.51 -21.45
N LYS A 41 -33.79 14.09 -22.62
CA LYS A 41 -32.90 14.19 -23.79
C LYS A 41 -31.65 15.02 -23.54
N SER A 42 -31.78 16.14 -22.81
CA SER A 42 -30.64 17.00 -22.50
C SER A 42 -29.79 16.39 -21.40
N ARG A 43 -28.55 16.02 -21.71
CA ARG A 43 -27.60 15.44 -20.76
C ARG A 43 -27.38 16.33 -19.52
N LYS A 44 -27.23 17.65 -19.73
CA LYS A 44 -27.11 18.62 -18.62
C LYS A 44 -28.33 18.57 -17.69
N LYS A 45 -29.55 18.63 -18.26
CA LYS A 45 -30.79 18.51 -17.46
C LYS A 45 -30.90 17.16 -16.76
N ARG A 46 -30.41 16.08 -17.38
CA ARG A 46 -30.38 14.73 -16.82
C ARG A 46 -29.49 14.68 -15.57
N ILE A 47 -28.28 15.23 -15.67
CA ILE A 47 -27.33 15.36 -14.57
C ILE A 47 -27.91 16.22 -13.44
N ASP A 48 -28.48 17.38 -13.76
CA ASP A 48 -29.06 18.28 -12.75
C ASP A 48 -30.24 17.62 -12.02
N ALA A 49 -31.08 16.88 -12.73
CA ALA A 49 -32.19 16.12 -12.14
C ALA A 49 -31.68 15.00 -11.21
N ALA A 50 -30.65 14.26 -11.64
CA ALA A 50 -30.02 13.23 -10.82
C ALA A 50 -29.39 13.80 -9.55
N LYS A 51 -28.66 14.92 -9.65
CA LYS A 51 -28.08 15.61 -8.48
C LYS A 51 -29.15 16.02 -7.47
N LYS A 52 -30.25 16.64 -7.93
CA LYS A 52 -31.37 17.03 -7.04
C LYS A 52 -32.00 15.83 -6.35
N TYR A 53 -32.21 14.75 -7.09
CA TYR A 53 -32.76 13.50 -6.54
C TYR A 53 -31.83 12.89 -5.50
N ILE A 54 -30.54 12.73 -5.81
CA ILE A 54 -29.57 12.16 -4.87
C ILE A 54 -29.45 13.02 -3.61
N ASN A 55 -29.36 14.35 -3.77
CA ASN A 55 -29.25 15.27 -2.64
C ASN A 55 -30.48 15.27 -1.73
N SER A 56 -31.68 14.89 -2.21
CA SER A 56 -32.83 14.76 -1.31
C SER A 56 -32.64 13.61 -0.32
N PHE A 57 -32.12 12.46 -0.77
CA PHE A 57 -31.80 11.33 0.13
C PHE A 57 -30.63 11.65 1.07
N ILE A 58 -29.58 12.30 0.56
CA ILE A 58 -28.41 12.64 1.40
C ILE A 58 -28.83 13.58 2.54
N LYS A 59 -29.73 14.54 2.29
CA LYS A 59 -30.23 15.48 3.31
C LYS A 59 -31.10 14.83 4.38
N GLU A 60 -31.67 13.66 4.11
CA GLU A 60 -32.45 12.90 5.11
C GLU A 60 -31.55 12.13 6.09
N LEU A 61 -30.24 12.06 5.83
CA LEU A 61 -29.26 11.44 6.72
C LEU A 61 -28.81 12.44 7.79
N ASP A 62 -29.40 12.36 8.98
CA ASP A 62 -29.10 13.23 10.12
C ASP A 62 -27.63 13.19 10.59
N TRP A 63 -26.93 12.08 10.34
CA TRP A 63 -25.52 11.89 10.69
C TRP A 63 -24.53 12.35 9.62
N ILE A 64 -24.95 12.68 8.39
CA ILE A 64 -24.01 12.90 7.27
C ILE A 64 -23.06 14.08 7.52
N ASP A 65 -23.55 15.14 8.15
CA ASP A 65 -22.77 16.35 8.42
C ASP A 65 -21.66 16.10 9.47
N THR A 66 -21.81 15.07 10.32
CA THR A 66 -20.77 14.66 11.28
C THR A 66 -19.55 14.06 10.59
N LEU A 67 -19.68 13.68 9.31
CA LEU A 67 -18.64 13.05 8.52
C LEU A 67 -17.83 14.04 7.67
N LYS A 68 -18.09 15.35 7.80
CA LYS A 68 -17.35 16.37 7.05
C LYS A 68 -15.85 16.30 7.32
N GLY A 69 -15.04 16.47 6.27
CA GLY A 69 -13.60 16.35 6.30
C GLY A 69 -13.07 14.91 6.37
N LEU A 70 -13.93 13.89 6.46
CA LEU A 70 -13.48 12.50 6.45
C LEU A 70 -13.21 12.00 5.02
N PRO A 71 -12.17 11.17 4.83
CA PRO A 71 -11.94 10.52 3.55
C PRO A 71 -13.05 9.50 3.22
N ILE A 72 -13.27 9.30 1.92
CA ILE A 72 -14.18 8.27 1.41
C ILE A 72 -13.36 7.03 1.07
N ILE A 73 -13.72 5.88 1.63
CA ILE A 73 -13.25 4.57 1.20
C ILE A 73 -14.26 4.04 0.19
N GLY A 74 -13.92 4.13 -1.09
CA GLY A 74 -14.84 3.82 -2.17
C GLY A 74 -14.68 2.40 -2.72
N LEU A 75 -15.82 1.77 -2.96
CA LEU A 75 -15.96 0.42 -3.48
C LEU A 75 -16.73 0.44 -4.81
N GLY A 76 -16.85 -0.73 -5.42
CA GLY A 76 -17.64 -0.89 -6.63
C GLY A 76 -16.93 -0.48 -7.91
N GLY A 77 -17.61 -0.76 -9.04
CA GLY A 77 -17.04 -0.62 -10.38
C GLY A 77 -16.81 0.82 -10.81
N VAL A 78 -17.64 1.75 -10.32
CA VAL A 78 -17.55 3.18 -10.65
C VAL A 78 -16.29 3.78 -10.04
N ILE A 79 -16.10 3.62 -8.72
CA ILE A 79 -14.93 4.15 -8.03
C ILE A 79 -13.64 3.56 -8.60
N ARG A 80 -13.62 2.25 -8.89
CA ARG A 80 -12.45 1.62 -9.54
C ARG A 80 -12.16 2.19 -10.92
N THR A 81 -13.17 2.67 -11.65
CA THR A 81 -12.96 3.33 -12.94
C THR A 81 -12.27 4.68 -12.79
N PHE A 82 -12.55 5.47 -11.73
CA PHE A 82 -11.75 6.67 -11.44
C PHE A 82 -10.26 6.35 -11.30
N GLY A 83 -9.93 5.36 -10.47
CA GLY A 83 -8.53 4.94 -10.29
C GLY A 83 -7.87 4.45 -11.57
N LYS A 84 -8.61 3.79 -12.47
CA LYS A 84 -8.07 3.40 -13.77
C LYS A 84 -7.78 4.63 -14.65
N ILE A 85 -8.74 5.54 -14.79
CA ILE A 85 -8.57 6.74 -15.61
C ILE A 85 -7.35 7.54 -15.13
N ASP A 86 -7.27 7.82 -13.84
CA ASP A 86 -6.15 8.58 -13.28
C ASP A 86 -4.80 7.89 -13.47
N ARG A 87 -4.77 6.57 -13.24
CA ARG A 87 -3.57 5.76 -13.45
C ARG A 87 -3.06 5.88 -14.89
N HIS A 88 -3.96 5.84 -15.87
CA HIS A 88 -3.62 6.01 -17.28
C HIS A 88 -3.14 7.43 -17.58
N LEU A 89 -3.81 8.46 -17.04
CA LEU A 89 -3.41 9.87 -17.22
C LEU A 89 -2.03 10.18 -16.64
N ASN A 90 -1.65 9.52 -15.54
CA ASN A 90 -0.40 9.77 -14.82
C ASN A 90 0.70 8.73 -15.12
N GLY A 91 0.45 7.74 -15.99
CA GLY A 91 1.41 6.67 -16.30
C GLY A 91 1.83 5.86 -15.07
N TYR A 92 0.89 5.55 -14.18
CA TYR A 92 1.18 4.91 -12.89
C TYR A 92 1.24 3.39 -13.02
N SER A 93 2.42 2.81 -12.76
CA SER A 93 2.79 1.43 -13.15
C SER A 93 2.14 0.33 -12.31
N ILE A 94 1.57 0.63 -11.13
CA ILE A 94 0.92 -0.38 -10.30
C ILE A 94 -0.50 -0.65 -10.79
N GLU A 95 -0.76 -1.89 -11.20
CA GLU A 95 -2.09 -2.30 -11.67
C GLU A 95 -3.14 -2.39 -10.55
N ASN A 96 -2.72 -2.78 -9.34
CA ASN A 96 -3.62 -2.96 -8.22
C ASN A 96 -4.10 -1.61 -7.65
N LEU A 97 -5.41 -1.39 -7.70
CA LEU A 97 -6.05 -0.16 -7.24
C LEU A 97 -6.36 -0.13 -5.74
N HIS A 98 -6.11 -1.21 -4.99
CA HIS A 98 -6.30 -1.19 -3.55
C HIS A 98 -5.42 -0.09 -2.91
N ASN A 99 -6.01 0.73 -2.05
CA ASN A 99 -5.38 1.89 -1.41
C ASN A 99 -4.88 2.96 -2.41
N TYR A 100 -5.34 2.94 -3.66
CA TYR A 100 -5.11 4.03 -4.60
C TYR A 100 -5.87 5.27 -4.13
N ARG A 101 -5.21 6.42 -4.16
CA ARG A 101 -5.73 7.67 -3.60
C ARG A 101 -5.90 8.71 -4.69
N LEU A 102 -7.01 9.42 -4.65
CA LEU A 102 -7.30 10.55 -5.53
C LEU A 102 -7.77 11.72 -4.66
N HIS A 103 -7.23 12.90 -4.91
CA HIS A 103 -7.65 14.12 -4.24
C HIS A 103 -8.64 14.88 -5.11
N GLU A 104 -9.17 15.97 -4.56
CA GLU A 104 -10.19 16.81 -5.19
C GLU A 104 -9.83 17.19 -6.64
N LYS A 105 -8.58 17.59 -6.90
CA LYS A 105 -8.13 18.00 -8.24
C LYS A 105 -8.20 16.88 -9.26
N GLU A 106 -7.75 15.67 -8.91
CA GLU A 106 -7.83 14.53 -9.82
C GLU A 106 -9.28 14.10 -10.03
N ILE A 107 -10.09 14.11 -8.97
CA ILE A 107 -11.52 13.78 -9.02
C ILE A 107 -12.28 14.74 -9.93
N ASP A 108 -12.10 16.05 -9.75
CA ASP A 108 -12.71 17.10 -10.57
C ASP A 108 -12.36 16.91 -12.04
N LYS A 109 -11.07 16.75 -12.33
CA LYS A 109 -10.57 16.52 -13.70
C LYS A 109 -11.24 15.29 -14.33
N ILE A 110 -11.35 14.18 -13.61
CA ILE A 110 -11.97 12.95 -14.12
C ILE A 110 -13.48 13.13 -14.30
N CYS A 111 -14.16 13.79 -13.37
CA CYS A 111 -15.58 14.11 -13.48
C CYS A 111 -15.83 14.97 -14.73
N ASP A 112 -15.03 16.01 -14.95
CA ASP A 112 -15.13 16.89 -16.11
C ASP A 112 -14.88 16.14 -17.42
N ILE A 113 -13.87 15.27 -17.47
CA ILE A 113 -13.62 14.39 -18.63
C ILE A 113 -14.86 13.56 -18.93
N ILE A 114 -15.45 12.90 -17.92
CA ILE A 114 -16.62 12.03 -18.12
C ILE A 114 -17.85 12.85 -18.55
N ILE A 115 -18.11 13.97 -17.87
CA ILE A 115 -19.32 14.79 -18.10
C ILE A 115 -19.29 15.49 -19.46
N ASN A 116 -18.12 15.97 -19.90
CA ASN A 116 -17.97 16.75 -21.13
C ASN A 116 -17.69 15.88 -22.38
N THR A 117 -17.25 14.63 -22.22
CA THR A 117 -17.05 13.70 -23.36
C THR A 117 -18.39 13.18 -23.88
N ASP A 118 -18.68 13.30 -25.18
CA ASP A 118 -19.90 12.75 -25.81
C ASP A 118 -20.15 11.29 -25.37
N GLU A 119 -21.42 10.96 -25.08
CA GLU A 119 -21.83 9.62 -24.60
C GLU A 119 -21.30 8.49 -25.52
N LYS A 120 -21.22 8.73 -26.84
CA LYS A 120 -20.71 7.76 -27.83
C LYS A 120 -19.19 7.55 -27.79
N ASN A 121 -18.46 8.40 -27.09
CA ASN A 121 -17.00 8.37 -26.99
C ASN A 121 -16.50 8.02 -25.58
N LEU A 122 -17.40 7.76 -24.63
CA LEU A 122 -17.03 7.42 -23.26
C LEU A 122 -16.22 6.13 -23.16
N ASP A 123 -16.46 5.16 -24.06
CA ASP A 123 -15.71 3.92 -24.13
C ASP A 123 -14.30 4.08 -24.73
N LYS A 124 -13.99 5.24 -25.31
CA LYS A 124 -12.64 5.60 -25.80
C LYS A 124 -11.76 6.19 -24.69
N ILE A 125 -12.33 6.52 -23.53
CA ILE A 125 -11.56 6.97 -22.38
C ILE A 125 -10.86 5.76 -21.77
N GLU A 126 -9.54 5.79 -21.69
CA GLU A 126 -8.77 4.71 -21.06
C GLU A 126 -9.22 4.47 -19.62
N GLY A 127 -9.47 3.21 -19.27
CA GLY A 127 -10.02 2.81 -17.97
C GLY A 127 -11.55 2.66 -17.92
N ILE A 128 -12.28 3.12 -18.96
CA ILE A 128 -13.71 2.88 -19.13
C ILE A 128 -13.92 1.71 -20.10
N THR A 129 -14.66 0.69 -19.68
CA THR A 129 -15.05 -0.41 -20.57
C THR A 129 -16.32 -0.05 -21.34
N LYS A 130 -16.53 -0.66 -22.51
CA LYS A 130 -17.75 -0.44 -23.31
C LYS A 130 -19.05 -0.60 -22.51
N ARG A 131 -19.18 -1.67 -21.73
CA ARG A 131 -20.34 -1.91 -20.84
C ARG A 131 -20.53 -0.79 -19.80
N ARG A 132 -19.45 -0.12 -19.38
CA ARG A 132 -19.50 0.94 -18.37
C ARG A 132 -19.82 2.29 -18.98
N ALA A 133 -19.45 2.54 -20.23
CA ALA A 133 -19.75 3.79 -20.94
C ALA A 133 -21.25 4.15 -20.86
N ASP A 134 -22.13 3.15 -20.98
CA ASP A 134 -23.59 3.34 -20.94
C ASP A 134 -24.11 3.90 -19.60
N ILE A 135 -23.44 3.60 -18.49
CA ILE A 135 -23.93 3.88 -17.13
C ILE A 135 -23.02 4.81 -16.32
N ILE A 136 -21.81 5.11 -16.79
CA ILE A 136 -20.80 5.82 -15.99
C ILE A 136 -21.23 7.25 -15.65
N THR A 137 -21.85 7.97 -16.59
CA THR A 137 -22.25 9.37 -16.36
C THR A 137 -23.20 9.51 -15.16
N MET A 138 -24.18 8.62 -15.02
CA MET A 138 -25.06 8.62 -13.84
C MET A 138 -24.41 7.89 -12.65
N GLY A 139 -23.61 6.85 -12.91
CA GLY A 139 -22.92 6.09 -11.87
C GLY A 139 -21.97 6.92 -11.01
N ILE A 140 -21.34 7.97 -11.56
CA ILE A 140 -20.48 8.87 -10.80
C ILE A 140 -21.25 9.88 -9.93
N MET A 141 -22.56 10.07 -10.16
CA MET A 141 -23.33 11.13 -9.49
C MET A 141 -23.49 10.93 -7.97
N PRO A 142 -23.78 9.72 -7.44
CA PRO A 142 -23.83 9.49 -6.00
C PRO A 142 -22.51 9.84 -5.31
N PHE A 143 -21.40 9.41 -5.91
CA PHE A 143 -20.06 9.75 -5.44
C PHE A 143 -19.83 11.26 -5.45
N ARG A 144 -20.13 11.95 -6.56
CA ARG A 144 -19.90 13.39 -6.67
C ARG A 144 -20.69 14.18 -5.62
N CYS A 145 -21.97 13.86 -5.44
CA CYS A 145 -22.82 14.55 -4.45
C CYS A 145 -22.32 14.32 -3.02
N LEU A 146 -21.90 13.10 -2.69
CA LEU A 146 -21.34 12.79 -1.37
C LEU A 146 -19.98 13.42 -1.14
N PHE A 147 -19.11 13.42 -2.14
CA PHE A 147 -17.78 14.04 -2.04
C PHE A 147 -17.90 15.55 -1.75
N GLU A 148 -18.80 16.24 -2.46
CA GLU A 148 -19.12 17.65 -2.21
C GLU A 148 -19.79 17.88 -0.85
N GLN A 149 -20.77 17.06 -0.45
CA GLN A 149 -21.46 17.19 0.85
C GLN A 149 -20.50 17.08 2.04
N LEU A 150 -19.50 16.21 1.91
CA LEU A 150 -18.57 15.89 2.98
C LEU A 150 -17.35 16.79 3.02
N ASP A 151 -17.13 17.64 2.01
CA ASP A 151 -15.84 18.34 1.85
C ASP A 151 -14.67 17.34 2.01
N ALA A 152 -14.80 16.19 1.32
CA ALA A 152 -13.90 15.06 1.54
C ALA A 152 -12.51 15.38 0.96
N PRO A 153 -11.41 15.16 1.70
CA PRO A 153 -10.07 15.53 1.24
C PRO A 153 -9.52 14.57 0.16
N GLU A 154 -10.05 13.34 0.13
CA GLU A 154 -9.63 12.29 -0.79
C GLU A 154 -10.65 11.15 -0.86
N ILE A 155 -10.55 10.36 -1.93
CA ILE A 155 -11.08 9.01 -1.99
C ILE A 155 -9.93 8.00 -1.98
N ARG A 156 -10.09 6.93 -1.20
CA ARG A 156 -9.23 5.74 -1.21
C ARG A 156 -10.01 4.57 -1.78
N ILE A 157 -9.48 3.97 -2.84
CA ILE A 157 -10.14 2.84 -3.50
C ILE A 157 -9.89 1.56 -2.72
N SER A 158 -10.94 0.82 -2.38
CA SER A 158 -10.81 -0.52 -1.84
C SER A 158 -10.86 -1.57 -2.95
N GLY A 159 -9.81 -2.39 -3.02
CA GLY A 159 -9.77 -3.59 -3.86
C GLY A 159 -10.70 -4.70 -3.36
N ASN A 160 -11.19 -4.61 -2.12
CA ASN A 160 -12.14 -5.54 -1.52
C ASN A 160 -13.58 -5.07 -1.76
N GLY A 161 -14.54 -5.94 -1.50
CA GLY A 161 -15.98 -5.64 -1.54
C GLY A 161 -16.78 -6.61 -0.68
N LEU A 162 -18.09 -6.66 -0.90
CA LEU A 162 -19.01 -7.52 -0.15
C LEU A 162 -18.55 -8.99 -0.11
N ARG A 163 -18.10 -9.53 -1.25
CA ARG A 163 -17.61 -10.91 -1.36
C ARG A 163 -16.42 -11.19 -0.44
N ASP A 164 -15.52 -10.21 -0.28
CA ASP A 164 -14.34 -10.35 0.57
C ASP A 164 -14.75 -10.29 2.04
N GLY A 165 -15.65 -9.36 2.40
CA GLY A 165 -16.21 -9.26 3.75
C GLY A 165 -16.94 -10.55 4.17
N TYR A 166 -17.80 -11.08 3.28
CA TYR A 166 -18.50 -12.34 3.52
C TYR A 166 -17.52 -13.52 3.64
N PHE A 167 -16.50 -13.60 2.78
CA PHE A 167 -15.47 -14.62 2.89
C PHE A 167 -14.76 -14.57 4.25
N TYR A 168 -14.27 -13.40 4.68
CA TYR A 168 -13.58 -13.26 5.96
C TYR A 168 -14.49 -13.58 7.15
N GLU A 169 -15.77 -13.21 7.08
CA GLU A 169 -16.74 -13.58 8.10
C GLU A 169 -16.87 -15.10 8.24
N GLN A 170 -17.03 -15.84 7.12
CA GLN A 170 -17.15 -17.29 7.16
C GLN A 170 -15.84 -17.97 7.56
N TYR A 171 -14.71 -17.48 7.04
CA TYR A 171 -13.39 -18.03 7.34
C TYR A 171 -13.03 -17.89 8.82
N PHE A 172 -13.13 -16.69 9.40
CA PHE A 172 -12.79 -16.50 10.80
C PHE A 172 -13.72 -17.27 11.73
N LYS A 173 -15.00 -17.40 11.36
CA LYS A 173 -15.96 -18.26 12.07
C LYS A 173 -15.54 -19.74 12.05
N SER A 174 -15.07 -20.26 10.91
CA SER A 174 -14.71 -21.68 10.79
C SER A 174 -13.47 -22.06 11.61
N ILE A 175 -12.54 -21.13 11.80
CA ILE A 175 -11.32 -21.32 12.62
C ILE A 175 -11.44 -20.77 14.04
N GLN A 176 -12.65 -20.37 14.46
CA GLN A 176 -12.94 -19.83 15.80
C GLN A 176 -12.06 -18.63 16.19
N LYS A 177 -11.73 -17.77 15.22
CA LYS A 177 -10.97 -16.53 15.45
C LYS A 177 -11.87 -15.29 15.35
N PRO A 178 -11.48 -14.16 15.97
CA PRO A 178 -12.20 -12.89 15.82
C PRO A 178 -12.28 -12.45 14.34
N LYS A 179 -13.39 -11.82 13.96
CA LYS A 179 -13.58 -11.27 12.59
C LYS A 179 -12.61 -10.13 12.27
N ILE A 180 -12.17 -9.41 13.30
CA ILE A 180 -11.28 -8.25 13.17
C ILE A 180 -9.85 -8.73 13.39
N VAL A 181 -9.02 -8.56 12.36
CA VAL A 181 -7.58 -8.75 12.45
C VAL A 181 -6.97 -7.54 13.17
N GLU A 182 -6.22 -7.76 14.25
CA GLU A 182 -5.62 -6.69 15.05
C GLU A 182 -4.63 -5.86 14.23
N ASN A 183 -3.69 -6.50 13.55
CA ASN A 183 -2.74 -5.84 12.66
C ASN A 183 -2.80 -6.47 11.26
N VAL A 184 -3.37 -5.72 10.32
CA VAL A 184 -3.61 -6.18 8.93
C VAL A 184 -2.30 -6.34 8.16
N LEU A 185 -1.27 -5.54 8.47
CA LEU A 185 0.04 -5.65 7.86
C LEU A 185 0.75 -6.91 8.34
N GLU A 186 0.84 -7.11 9.65
CA GLU A 186 1.42 -8.31 10.25
C GLU A 186 0.76 -9.58 9.72
N HIS A 187 -0.58 -9.60 9.67
CA HIS A 187 -1.32 -10.73 9.09
C HIS A 187 -0.98 -10.96 7.61
N SER A 188 -0.74 -9.90 6.84
CA SER A 188 -0.34 -10.00 5.43
C SER A 188 1.09 -10.54 5.30
N VAL A 189 2.02 -10.06 6.12
CA VAL A 189 3.43 -10.51 6.15
C VAL A 189 3.50 -11.98 6.56
N ASP A 190 2.84 -12.37 7.66
CA ASP A 190 2.77 -13.75 8.13
C ASP A 190 2.22 -14.70 7.06
N ASN A 191 1.14 -14.28 6.38
CA ASN A 191 0.53 -15.05 5.32
C ASN A 191 1.48 -15.23 4.13
N LEU A 192 2.25 -14.21 3.77
CA LEU A 192 3.26 -14.31 2.71
C LEU A 192 4.44 -15.21 3.12
N MET A 193 4.99 -15.02 4.33
CA MET A 193 6.05 -15.87 4.85
C MET A 193 5.64 -17.34 4.87
N SER A 194 4.41 -17.64 5.33
CA SER A 194 3.88 -19.00 5.33
C SER A 194 3.61 -19.54 3.92
N ARG A 195 3.08 -18.73 3.00
CA ARG A 195 2.77 -19.15 1.62
C ARG A 195 4.03 -19.50 0.82
N PHE A 196 5.11 -18.75 1.03
CA PHE A 196 6.37 -18.90 0.29
C PHE A 196 7.45 -19.64 1.10
N TYR A 197 7.08 -20.27 2.21
CA TYR A 197 7.97 -21.10 3.04
C TYR A 197 9.26 -20.37 3.48
N VAL A 198 9.14 -19.09 3.84
CA VAL A 198 10.27 -18.29 4.35
C VAL A 198 10.77 -18.90 5.66
N ASN A 199 12.10 -18.98 5.83
CA ASN A 199 12.72 -19.34 7.10
C ASN A 199 12.41 -18.26 8.15
N LYS A 200 11.40 -18.51 8.99
CA LYS A 200 10.88 -17.52 9.94
C LYS A 200 11.88 -17.20 11.06
N GLU A 201 12.70 -18.16 11.46
CA GLU A 201 13.71 -17.95 12.51
C GLU A 201 14.80 -17.01 12.01
N HIS A 202 15.36 -17.32 10.83
CA HIS A 202 16.34 -16.46 10.16
C HIS A 202 15.78 -15.06 9.89
N ALA A 203 14.58 -14.96 9.30
CA ALA A 203 13.96 -13.68 9.00
C ALA A 203 13.71 -12.81 10.25
N SER A 204 13.32 -13.44 11.37
CA SER A 204 13.13 -12.74 12.66
C SER A 204 14.46 -12.27 13.24
N GLN A 205 15.53 -13.04 13.04
CA GLN A 205 16.88 -12.69 13.48
C GLN A 205 17.43 -11.51 12.67
N VAL A 206 17.30 -11.55 11.34
CA VAL A 206 17.67 -10.43 10.45
C VAL A 206 16.87 -9.17 10.78
N GLU A 207 15.56 -9.29 11.01
CA GLU A 207 14.72 -8.19 11.49
C GLU A 207 15.25 -7.58 12.77
N LYS A 208 15.53 -8.41 13.78
CA LYS A 208 16.04 -7.96 15.09
C LYS A 208 17.34 -7.17 14.93
N LEU A 209 18.33 -7.72 14.25
CA LEU A 209 19.64 -7.10 14.07
C LEU A 209 19.54 -5.81 13.25
N ALA A 210 18.73 -5.81 12.19
CA ALA A 210 18.50 -4.62 11.36
C ALA A 210 17.87 -3.48 12.18
N LEU A 211 16.89 -3.79 13.01
CA LEU A 211 16.21 -2.81 13.86
C LEU A 211 17.09 -2.28 14.99
N GLN A 212 17.98 -3.10 15.58
CA GLN A 212 18.96 -2.62 16.55
C GLN A 212 19.91 -1.58 15.95
N MET A 213 20.38 -1.80 14.71
CA MET A 213 21.17 -0.79 14.00
C MET A 213 20.36 0.45 13.65
N PHE A 214 19.11 0.28 13.20
CA PHE A 214 18.20 1.39 12.90
C PHE A 214 18.00 2.29 14.13
N ASP A 215 17.61 1.70 15.27
CA ASP A 215 17.27 2.42 16.49
C ASP A 215 18.47 3.20 17.07
N ALA A 216 19.69 2.68 16.87
CA ALA A 216 20.90 3.38 17.25
C ALA A 216 21.22 4.58 16.35
N LEU A 217 20.98 4.47 15.04
CA LEU A 217 21.28 5.48 14.03
C LEU A 217 20.17 6.54 13.87
N ASP A 218 18.93 6.20 14.22
CA ASP A 218 17.76 7.08 14.05
C ASP A 218 17.88 8.41 14.83
N LYS A 219 18.60 8.37 15.96
CA LYS A 219 18.88 9.54 16.82
C LYS A 219 19.62 10.69 16.10
N ILE A 220 20.15 10.44 14.91
CA ILE A 220 20.98 11.36 14.13
C ILE A 220 20.18 12.00 12.99
N GLY A 221 18.92 11.56 12.74
CA GLY A 221 18.03 12.16 11.76
C GLY A 221 18.25 11.67 10.32
N TYR A 222 18.73 10.44 10.13
CA TYR A 222 18.91 9.84 8.80
C TYR A 222 17.63 9.27 8.18
N PHE A 223 16.60 9.02 8.99
CA PHE A 223 15.41 8.28 8.63
C PHE A 223 14.13 9.08 8.84
N GLU A 224 13.04 8.60 8.24
CA GLU A 224 11.68 9.11 8.42
C GLU A 224 10.87 8.19 9.35
N ALA A 225 9.75 8.71 9.88
CA ALA A 225 8.93 8.01 10.88
C ALA A 225 8.48 6.59 10.48
N ASN A 226 8.24 6.34 9.18
CA ASN A 226 7.80 5.02 8.70
C ASN A 226 8.95 4.09 8.32
N ASP A 227 10.21 4.55 8.30
CA ASP A 227 11.34 3.76 7.78
C ASP A 227 11.63 2.52 8.61
N ARG A 228 11.44 2.63 9.93
CA ARG A 228 11.55 1.49 10.84
C ARG A 228 10.60 0.36 10.44
N LEU A 229 9.35 0.71 10.11
CA LEU A 229 8.34 -0.25 9.65
C LEU A 229 8.70 -0.85 8.30
N LEU A 230 9.19 -0.04 7.35
CA LEU A 230 9.59 -0.53 6.04
C LEU A 230 10.76 -1.50 6.13
N LEU A 231 11.76 -1.18 6.96
CA LEU A 231 12.90 -2.06 7.22
C LEU A 231 12.46 -3.36 7.91
N GLN A 232 11.56 -3.27 8.90
CA GLN A 232 10.97 -4.43 9.56
C GLN A 232 10.32 -5.39 8.54
N VAL A 233 9.41 -4.87 7.71
CA VAL A 233 8.71 -5.70 6.71
C VAL A 233 9.68 -6.28 5.68
N ALA A 234 10.65 -5.48 5.22
CA ALA A 234 11.65 -5.93 4.26
C ALA A 234 12.55 -7.02 4.86
N ALA A 235 13.00 -6.89 6.10
CA ALA A 235 13.79 -7.90 6.78
C ALA A 235 13.03 -9.22 6.96
N ARG A 236 11.72 -9.17 7.21
CA ARG A 236 10.91 -10.39 7.31
C ARG A 236 10.67 -11.10 5.97
N LEU A 237 10.81 -10.37 4.86
CA LEU A 237 10.48 -10.84 3.51
C LEU A 237 11.68 -10.85 2.55
N HIS A 238 12.90 -10.59 3.02
CA HIS A 238 14.07 -10.45 2.14
C HIS A 238 14.31 -11.71 1.30
N ASP A 239 14.05 -12.88 1.90
CA ASP A 239 14.22 -14.20 1.29
C ASP A 239 12.95 -14.79 0.67
N ILE A 240 11.87 -14.01 0.54
CA ILE A 240 10.61 -14.50 -0.04
C ILE A 240 10.79 -15.09 -1.46
N GLY A 241 11.79 -14.63 -2.20
CA GLY A 241 12.09 -15.11 -3.55
C GLY A 241 12.83 -16.44 -3.62
N ILE A 242 13.37 -16.97 -2.51
CA ILE A 242 14.12 -18.24 -2.49
C ILE A 242 13.21 -19.40 -2.92
N HIS A 243 11.91 -19.29 -2.65
CA HIS A 243 10.91 -20.24 -3.12
C HIS A 243 10.95 -20.46 -4.64
N ASN A 244 11.34 -19.44 -5.40
CA ASN A 244 11.46 -19.51 -6.85
C ASN A 244 12.86 -19.95 -7.27
N GLU A 245 13.88 -19.20 -6.86
CA GLU A 245 15.27 -19.48 -7.21
C GLU A 245 16.22 -18.83 -6.21
N TYR A 246 17.31 -19.53 -5.86
CA TYR A 246 18.29 -19.05 -4.88
C TYR A 246 19.17 -17.89 -5.39
N TYR A 247 19.65 -17.89 -6.63
CA TYR A 247 20.61 -16.88 -7.07
C TYR A 247 19.97 -15.48 -7.23
N ASP A 248 18.81 -15.43 -7.87
CA ASP A 248 18.07 -14.19 -8.15
C ASP A 248 16.84 -13.98 -7.24
N HIS A 249 16.77 -14.62 -6.07
CA HIS A 249 15.69 -14.44 -5.08
C HIS A 249 15.41 -12.97 -4.75
N HIS A 250 16.40 -12.07 -4.72
CA HIS A 250 16.17 -10.63 -4.53
C HIS A 250 15.27 -10.03 -5.63
N VAL A 251 15.52 -10.39 -6.91
CA VAL A 251 14.69 -9.95 -8.05
C VAL A 251 13.30 -10.58 -7.97
N HIS A 252 13.21 -11.86 -7.63
CA HIS A 252 11.92 -12.52 -7.41
C HIS A 252 11.17 -11.92 -6.22
N GLY A 253 11.86 -11.55 -5.15
CA GLY A 253 11.29 -10.95 -3.96
C GLY A 253 10.70 -9.58 -4.25
N PHE A 254 11.42 -8.74 -5.01
CA PHE A 254 10.90 -7.49 -5.56
C PHE A 254 9.58 -7.73 -6.33
N TYR A 255 9.58 -8.68 -7.25
CA TYR A 255 8.39 -9.02 -8.04
C TYR A 255 7.23 -9.52 -7.16
N LEU A 256 7.50 -10.44 -6.23
CA LEU A 256 6.50 -11.03 -5.36
C LEU A 256 5.87 -9.98 -4.44
N ILE A 257 6.63 -9.05 -3.89
CA ILE A 257 6.11 -7.99 -3.01
C ILE A 257 5.18 -7.05 -3.79
N LEU A 258 5.57 -6.62 -4.99
CA LEU A 258 4.74 -5.72 -5.82
C LEU A 258 3.43 -6.38 -6.25
N ASN A 259 3.45 -7.67 -6.55
CA ASN A 259 2.31 -8.40 -7.10
C ASN A 259 1.49 -9.14 -6.04
N SER A 260 1.95 -9.16 -4.79
CA SER A 260 1.21 -9.72 -3.66
C SER A 260 0.24 -8.70 -3.04
N ARG A 261 -0.79 -9.24 -2.38
CA ARG A 261 -1.68 -8.45 -1.53
C ARG A 261 -1.01 -8.22 -0.17
N MET A 262 -0.34 -7.07 -0.04
CA MET A 262 0.24 -6.60 1.21
C MET A 262 -0.63 -5.47 1.76
N ASN A 263 -1.67 -5.85 2.52
CA ASN A 263 -2.58 -4.87 3.10
C ASN A 263 -1.90 -4.17 4.28
N GLY A 264 -2.24 -2.91 4.54
CA GLY A 264 -1.63 -2.11 5.61
C GLY A 264 -0.47 -1.24 5.18
N LEU A 265 0.08 -1.43 3.98
CA LEU A 265 0.97 -0.48 3.32
C LEU A 265 0.23 0.36 2.28
N THR A 266 0.69 1.59 2.07
CA THR A 266 0.42 2.36 0.85
C THR A 266 1.16 1.76 -0.34
N ASN A 267 0.73 2.10 -1.56
CA ASN A 267 1.42 1.67 -2.76
C ASN A 267 2.88 2.16 -2.79
N ARG A 268 3.14 3.38 -2.30
CA ARG A 268 4.50 3.94 -2.20
C ARG A 268 5.36 3.14 -1.22
N GLU A 269 4.83 2.85 -0.03
CA GLU A 269 5.51 2.02 0.98
C GLU A 269 5.76 0.59 0.48
N ARG A 270 4.82 0.00 -0.27
CA ARG A 270 5.03 -1.32 -0.88
C ARG A 270 6.15 -1.31 -1.92
N ILE A 271 6.26 -0.26 -2.74
CA ILE A 271 7.41 -0.11 -3.66
C ILE A 271 8.70 0.06 -2.84
N ALA A 272 8.68 0.81 -1.75
CA ALA A 272 9.83 0.97 -0.88
C ALA A 272 10.28 -0.38 -0.29
N VAL A 273 9.38 -1.17 0.28
CA VAL A 273 9.67 -2.53 0.77
C VAL A 273 10.19 -3.42 -0.36
N ALA A 274 9.55 -3.40 -1.53
CA ALA A 274 10.03 -4.14 -2.69
C ALA A 274 11.44 -3.69 -3.08
N TYR A 275 11.75 -2.40 -3.04
CA TYR A 275 13.08 -1.86 -3.31
C TYR A 275 14.13 -2.36 -2.31
N LEU A 276 13.79 -2.38 -1.02
CA LEU A 276 14.68 -2.91 0.02
C LEU A 276 15.00 -4.38 -0.25
N VAL A 277 13.97 -5.20 -0.48
CA VAL A 277 14.12 -6.63 -0.80
C VAL A 277 14.78 -6.85 -2.15
N GLY A 278 14.55 -6.02 -3.16
CA GLY A 278 15.24 -6.15 -4.45
C GLY A 278 16.69 -5.70 -4.41
N SER A 279 17.07 -4.85 -3.47
CA SER A 279 18.41 -4.22 -3.44
C SER A 279 19.34 -4.82 -2.39
N HIS A 280 18.90 -5.87 -1.67
CA HIS A 280 19.69 -6.45 -0.58
C HIS A 280 20.87 -7.34 -1.05
N ARG A 281 21.01 -7.53 -2.37
CA ARG A 281 22.16 -8.17 -3.05
C ARG A 281 22.91 -7.14 -3.92
N GLU A 282 24.13 -7.47 -4.32
CA GLU A 282 25.03 -6.54 -5.04
C GLU A 282 24.53 -6.13 -6.43
N THR A 283 23.92 -7.06 -7.17
CA THR A 283 23.36 -6.82 -8.52
C THR A 283 22.20 -5.83 -8.53
N GLY A 284 21.44 -5.75 -7.43
CA GLY A 284 20.33 -4.81 -7.23
C GLY A 284 19.24 -4.87 -8.29
N ILE A 285 18.34 -3.88 -8.29
CA ILE A 285 17.15 -3.81 -9.18
C ILE A 285 17.00 -2.46 -9.90
N LYS A 286 18.12 -1.80 -10.22
CA LYS A 286 18.11 -0.42 -10.73
C LYS A 286 17.26 -0.27 -12.00
N ASN A 287 17.30 -1.24 -12.90
CA ASN A 287 16.54 -1.20 -14.15
C ASN A 287 15.03 -1.34 -13.91
N GLN A 288 14.64 -2.23 -13.00
CA GLN A 288 13.24 -2.45 -12.63
C GLN A 288 12.64 -1.22 -11.92
N MET A 289 13.47 -0.43 -11.22
CA MET A 289 13.03 0.79 -10.56
C MET A 289 12.72 1.95 -11.51
N ALA A 290 13.15 1.88 -12.78
CA ALA A 290 12.89 2.94 -13.77
C ALA A 290 11.37 3.19 -13.96
N GLU A 291 10.55 2.14 -13.84
CA GLU A 291 9.08 2.23 -13.95
C GLU A 291 8.42 3.00 -12.79
N PHE A 292 9.15 3.29 -11.71
CA PHE A 292 8.62 3.90 -10.50
C PHE A 292 9.21 5.28 -10.21
N GLU A 293 9.98 5.88 -11.14
CA GLU A 293 10.60 7.20 -10.97
C GLU A 293 9.59 8.34 -10.74
N ASN A 294 8.36 8.22 -11.30
CA ASN A 294 7.27 9.16 -11.07
C ASN A 294 6.62 9.00 -9.69
N ILE A 295 6.87 7.87 -9.03
CA ILE A 295 6.29 7.54 -7.73
C ILE A 295 7.32 7.82 -6.65
N ILE A 296 8.51 7.21 -6.70
CA ILE A 296 9.55 7.39 -5.69
C ILE A 296 10.62 8.37 -6.16
N SER A 297 10.88 9.41 -5.37
CA SER A 297 11.87 10.44 -5.69
C SER A 297 13.32 9.95 -5.53
N LYS A 298 14.28 10.59 -6.18
CA LYS A 298 15.72 10.29 -6.00
C LYS A 298 16.19 10.45 -4.55
N ASN A 299 15.65 11.45 -3.83
CA ASN A 299 15.97 11.66 -2.42
C ASN A 299 15.48 10.50 -1.55
N GLU A 300 14.28 9.99 -1.86
CA GLU A 300 13.72 8.82 -1.18
C GLU A 300 14.51 7.56 -1.51
N ILE A 301 14.93 7.33 -2.76
CA ILE A 301 15.85 6.23 -3.10
C ILE A 301 17.16 6.34 -2.32
N SER A 302 17.74 7.54 -2.19
CA SER A 302 18.95 7.73 -1.38
C SER A 302 18.72 7.42 0.09
N ARG A 303 17.57 7.79 0.65
CA ARG A 303 17.16 7.48 2.02
C ARG A 303 16.98 5.97 2.21
N LEU A 304 16.22 5.32 1.33
CA LEU A 304 16.03 3.86 1.31
C LEU A 304 17.36 3.11 1.13
N GLY A 305 18.33 3.68 0.40
CA GLY A 305 19.68 3.14 0.27
C GLY A 305 20.38 2.94 1.62
N ARG A 306 20.09 3.77 2.62
CA ARG A 306 20.58 3.58 4.00
C ARG A 306 19.96 2.34 4.64
N LEU A 307 18.66 2.14 4.50
CA LEU A 307 17.96 0.96 5.01
C LEU A 307 18.44 -0.32 4.33
N VAL A 308 18.73 -0.28 3.03
CA VAL A 308 19.33 -1.42 2.31
C VAL A 308 20.67 -1.81 2.93
N VAL A 309 21.51 -0.84 3.31
CA VAL A 309 22.79 -1.15 3.97
C VAL A 309 22.55 -1.86 5.31
N LEU A 310 21.57 -1.40 6.11
CA LEU A 310 21.26 -2.05 7.39
C LEU A 310 20.76 -3.49 7.18
N LEU A 311 19.88 -3.69 6.19
CA LEU A 311 19.40 -5.02 5.82
C LEU A 311 20.55 -5.93 5.36
N ASN A 312 21.46 -5.43 4.52
CA ASN A 312 22.62 -6.19 4.06
C ASN A 312 23.53 -6.62 5.20
N LEU A 313 23.81 -5.71 6.15
CA LEU A 313 24.65 -6.02 7.30
C LEU A 313 23.97 -7.07 8.19
N ALA A 314 22.68 -6.90 8.50
CA ALA A 314 21.92 -7.83 9.31
C ALA A 314 21.88 -9.24 8.71
N GLU A 315 21.71 -9.33 7.39
CA GLU A 315 21.79 -10.58 6.63
C GLU A 315 23.15 -11.27 6.78
N GLN A 316 24.25 -10.50 6.73
CA GLN A 316 25.59 -11.07 6.93
C GLN A 316 25.88 -11.45 8.38
N PHE A 317 25.24 -10.79 9.34
CA PHE A 317 25.37 -11.11 10.75
C PHE A 317 24.65 -12.40 11.15
N ASP A 318 23.68 -12.85 10.35
CA ASP A 318 23.07 -14.18 10.50
C ASP A 318 23.38 -15.09 9.31
N ARG A 319 24.58 -14.96 8.72
CA ARG A 319 24.97 -15.67 7.49
C ARG A 319 24.91 -17.19 7.62
N ALA A 320 25.13 -17.72 8.82
CA ALA A 320 25.06 -19.15 9.13
C ALA A 320 23.63 -19.63 9.48
N GLU A 321 22.63 -18.73 9.49
CA GLU A 321 21.23 -19.02 9.83
C GLU A 321 21.04 -19.75 11.17
N ASN A 322 21.90 -19.45 12.16
CA ASN A 322 21.92 -20.13 13.46
C ASN A 322 21.75 -19.17 14.65
N ALA A 323 21.51 -17.89 14.38
CA ALA A 323 21.39 -16.82 15.36
C ALA A 323 22.54 -16.87 16.38
N SER A 324 23.79 -16.96 15.91
CA SER A 324 24.98 -16.96 16.78
C SER A 324 25.18 -15.60 17.46
N ILE A 325 24.88 -14.52 16.74
CA ILE A 325 24.86 -13.16 17.28
C ILE A 325 23.49 -12.94 17.92
N GLU A 326 23.43 -12.82 19.24
CA GLU A 326 22.18 -12.59 19.95
C GLU A 326 21.75 -11.14 19.85
N ASN A 327 22.65 -10.18 20.07
CA ASN A 327 22.36 -8.76 20.01
C ASN A 327 23.53 -7.95 19.42
N LEU A 328 23.24 -6.70 19.05
CA LEU A 328 24.23 -5.71 18.67
C LEU A 328 24.31 -4.60 19.71
N ILE A 329 25.54 -4.27 20.12
CA ILE A 329 25.82 -3.03 20.85
C ILE A 329 26.37 -2.04 19.83
N VAL A 330 25.51 -1.09 19.43
CA VAL A 330 25.83 -0.09 18.40
C VAL A 330 26.15 1.25 19.06
N CYS A 331 27.41 1.64 19.01
CA CYS A 331 27.90 2.91 19.51
C CYS A 331 28.10 3.88 18.34
N VAL A 332 27.38 5.00 18.35
CA VAL A 332 27.52 6.02 17.31
C VAL A 332 28.18 7.27 17.86
N ASN A 333 29.26 7.70 17.22
CA ASN A 333 29.93 8.97 17.50
C ASN A 333 29.92 9.87 16.25
N ASN A 334 30.60 11.02 16.29
CA ASN A 334 30.57 11.98 15.18
C ASN A 334 31.23 11.47 13.89
N GLN A 335 32.24 10.61 13.97
CA GLN A 335 33.03 10.14 12.83
C GLN A 335 32.81 8.67 12.50
N GLU A 336 32.38 7.87 13.47
CA GLU A 336 32.38 6.40 13.39
C GLU A 336 31.11 5.80 14.00
N VAL A 337 30.79 4.60 13.51
CA VAL A 337 29.78 3.70 14.03
C VAL A 337 30.49 2.39 14.36
N ILE A 338 30.42 1.98 15.63
CA ILE A 338 31.05 0.76 16.12
C ILE A 338 29.94 -0.23 16.46
N ILE A 339 29.98 -1.40 15.86
CA ILE A 339 29.07 -2.51 16.11
C ILE A 339 29.85 -3.61 16.81
N ASN A 340 29.47 -3.90 18.05
CA ASN A 340 29.99 -5.06 18.79
C ASN A 340 28.95 -6.17 18.79
N PHE A 341 29.39 -7.40 18.54
CA PHE A 341 28.54 -8.58 18.63
C PHE A 341 28.43 -9.06 20.07
N ASP A 342 27.19 -9.17 20.56
CA ASP A 342 26.84 -9.95 21.74
C ASP A 342 26.37 -11.32 21.25
N SER A 343 27.17 -12.35 21.49
CA SER A 343 26.98 -13.68 20.90
C SER A 343 26.88 -14.79 21.93
N LYS A 344 26.38 -15.94 21.48
CA LYS A 344 26.42 -17.17 22.28
C LYS A 344 27.87 -17.48 22.71
N ALA A 345 28.01 -18.05 23.91
CA ALA A 345 29.29 -18.54 24.39
C ALA A 345 29.88 -19.53 23.36
N ASP A 346 31.18 -19.41 23.10
CA ASP A 346 31.97 -20.23 22.16
C ASP A 346 31.67 -20.04 20.65
N SER A 347 30.90 -19.02 20.23
CA SER A 347 30.69 -18.72 18.79
C SER A 347 31.94 -18.11 18.13
N GLU A 348 32.48 -18.78 17.11
CA GLU A 348 33.49 -18.22 16.21
C GLU A 348 32.82 -17.43 15.07
N LEU A 349 32.80 -16.10 15.18
CA LEU A 349 32.06 -15.20 14.27
C LEU A 349 32.88 -14.72 13.06
N GLU A 350 33.89 -15.49 12.63
CA GLU A 350 34.80 -15.05 11.55
C GLU A 350 34.09 -15.00 10.20
N LEU A 351 33.09 -15.86 9.98
CA LEU A 351 32.25 -15.85 8.77
C LEU A 351 31.43 -14.57 8.68
N GLU A 352 30.72 -14.20 9.75
CA GLU A 352 29.89 -13.01 9.87
C GLU A 352 30.73 -11.73 9.74
N ARG A 353 31.89 -11.68 10.42
CA ARG A 353 32.84 -10.56 10.30
C ARG A 353 33.39 -10.43 8.88
N THR A 354 33.84 -11.53 8.28
CA THR A 354 34.44 -11.50 6.93
C THR A 354 33.39 -11.13 5.88
N SER A 355 32.20 -11.72 5.97
CA SER A 355 31.14 -11.51 5.00
C SER A 355 30.48 -10.13 5.11
N SER A 356 30.50 -9.48 6.28
CA SER A 356 29.97 -8.12 6.44
C SER A 356 30.92 -7.02 5.93
N ARG A 357 32.24 -7.27 5.87
CA ARG A 357 33.24 -6.28 5.41
C ARG A 357 32.99 -5.72 4.01
N ARG A 358 32.40 -6.50 3.09
CA ARG A 358 32.02 -6.04 1.73
C ARG A 358 30.99 -4.90 1.72
N PHE A 359 30.28 -4.67 2.83
CA PHE A 359 29.30 -3.59 2.94
C PHE A 359 29.82 -2.35 3.70
N VAL A 360 31.06 -2.36 4.18
CA VAL A 360 31.67 -1.23 4.90
C VAL A 360 31.71 0.02 4.01
N ASP A 361 32.32 -0.03 2.83
CA ASP A 361 32.40 1.13 1.93
C ASP A 361 31.01 1.68 1.55
N ARG A 362 30.04 0.77 1.39
CA ARG A 362 28.65 1.14 1.10
C ARG A 362 28.01 1.85 2.30
N PHE A 363 28.29 1.42 3.53
CA PHE A 363 27.87 2.10 4.75
C PHE A 363 28.46 3.51 4.83
N GLU A 364 29.78 3.63 4.69
CA GLU A 364 30.47 4.93 4.83
C GLU A 364 29.96 5.93 3.81
N LYS A 365 29.70 5.49 2.57
CA LYS A 365 29.09 6.32 1.53
C LYS A 365 27.68 6.82 1.89
N ASN A 366 26.87 6.00 2.57
CA ASN A 366 25.47 6.31 2.86
C ASN A 366 25.26 7.11 4.15
N PHE A 367 26.15 6.92 5.13
CA PHE A 367 26.06 7.54 6.46
C PHE A 367 27.13 8.61 6.71
N SER A 368 28.15 8.71 5.86
CA SER A 368 29.31 9.62 6.05
C SER A 368 30.01 9.42 7.39
N LYS A 369 30.05 8.16 7.87
CA LYS A 369 30.72 7.72 9.10
C LYS A 369 31.44 6.42 8.82
N ARG A 370 32.63 6.25 9.40
CA ARG A 370 33.40 5.01 9.32
C ARG A 370 32.66 3.87 10.02
N LEU A 371 32.64 2.67 9.44
CA LEU A 371 32.05 1.49 10.08
C LEU A 371 33.14 0.59 10.67
N ILE A 372 33.01 0.23 11.94
CA ILE A 372 33.88 -0.72 12.64
C ILE A 372 33.01 -1.85 13.18
N ILE A 373 33.36 -3.09 12.84
CA ILE A 373 32.64 -4.31 13.24
C ILE A 373 33.58 -5.14 14.10
N GLN A 374 33.19 -5.43 15.34
CA GLN A 374 34.02 -6.09 16.36
C GLN A 374 33.35 -7.33 16.93
#